data_AF-A0A0N8PP39-F1
#
_entry.id   AF-A0A0N8PP39-F1
#
_cell.length_a   1.000
_cell.length_b   1.000
_cell.length_c   1.000
_cell.angle_alpha   90.00
_cell.angle_beta   90.00
_cell.angle_gamma   90.00
#
_symmetry.space_group_name_H-M   'P 1'
#
loop_
_entity.id
_entity.type
_entity.pdbx_description
1 polymer ?
#
loop_
_entity_poly.entity_id
_entity_poly.type
_entity_poly.pdbx_seq_one_letter_code
_entity_poly.pdbx_strand_id
1 'polypeptide(L)'
;MVKRQTVWLSTMMVLSLMLIGYYTMNNESSLTTSSQTNSTSIATTSGQPGNSSSTGQATGNQAGTTGNSAQSQSTGSSTGTPTTTTDWFVNMQTQLDTQMTQQIDTETQIISNNNASATQLSQAEDKLRQLQTLQGELANAKEMILAQGYKDCVIVPSSDGGKVIVYVKASKISNSSAVALMNIVSQELNMSASNVVIQIKA
;
A
#
# COMPACT_ATOMS: atom_id res chain seq x y z
N MET A 1 -40.45 21.14 -35.82
CA MET A 1 -39.05 20.67 -35.98
C MET A 1 -38.31 20.95 -34.68
N VAL A 2 -38.18 19.96 -33.80
CA VAL A 2 -37.48 20.10 -32.52
C VAL A 2 -35.98 20.18 -32.82
N LYS A 3 -35.34 21.28 -32.41
CA LYS A 3 -33.91 21.50 -32.62
C LYS A 3 -33.14 20.38 -31.91
N ARG A 4 -32.13 19.79 -32.57
CA ARG A 4 -31.31 18.68 -32.06
C ARG A 4 -30.68 18.95 -30.67
N GLN A 5 -30.66 20.21 -30.24
CA GLN A 5 -30.30 20.62 -28.88
C GLN A 5 -31.26 20.13 -27.79
N THR A 6 -32.58 20.05 -28.04
CA THR A 6 -33.55 19.62 -27.01
C THR A 6 -33.44 18.12 -26.70
N VAL A 7 -33.02 17.32 -27.67
CA VAL A 7 -32.80 15.87 -27.49
C VAL A 7 -31.60 15.63 -26.57
N TRP A 8 -30.51 16.37 -26.77
CA TRP A 8 -29.32 16.25 -25.90
C TRP A 8 -29.59 16.73 -24.47
N LEU A 9 -30.39 17.80 -24.33
CA LEU A 9 -30.74 18.36 -23.01
C LEU A 9 -31.69 17.45 -22.22
N SER A 10 -32.65 16.80 -22.90
CA SER A 10 -33.57 15.85 -22.24
C SER A 10 -32.85 14.57 -21.80
N THR A 11 -31.89 14.06 -22.58
CA THR A 11 -31.11 12.88 -22.16
C THR A 11 -30.21 13.18 -20.97
N MET A 12 -29.64 14.39 -20.89
CA MET A 12 -28.80 14.78 -19.76
C MET A 12 -29.63 14.97 -18.48
N MET A 13 -30.83 15.57 -18.60
CA MET A 13 -31.77 15.72 -17.49
C MET A 13 -32.29 14.38 -16.94
N VAL A 14 -32.59 13.41 -17.83
CA VAL A 14 -33.03 12.07 -17.40
C VAL A 14 -31.87 11.30 -16.73
N LEU A 15 -30.62 11.45 -17.20
CA LEU A 15 -29.47 10.84 -16.56
C LEU A 15 -29.25 11.34 -15.12
N SER A 16 -29.41 12.66 -14.89
CA SER A 16 -29.31 13.23 -13.54
C SER A 16 -30.38 12.72 -12.59
N LEU A 17 -31.62 12.54 -13.05
CA LEU A 17 -32.69 12.00 -12.20
C LEU A 17 -32.47 10.52 -11.87
N MET A 18 -31.92 9.73 -12.82
CA MET A 18 -31.55 8.34 -12.58
C MET A 18 -30.42 8.23 -11.54
N LEU A 19 -29.46 9.17 -11.58
CA LEU A 19 -28.35 9.23 -10.62
C LEU A 19 -28.84 9.62 -9.23
N ILE A 20 -29.70 10.64 -9.11
CA ILE A 20 -30.29 11.05 -7.84
C ILE A 20 -31.12 9.90 -7.24
N GLY A 21 -31.95 9.25 -8.05
CA GLY A 21 -32.74 8.08 -7.61
C GLY A 21 -31.85 6.91 -7.15
N TYR A 22 -30.73 6.66 -7.82
CA TYR A 22 -29.75 5.67 -7.39
C TYR A 22 -29.10 6.05 -6.06
N TYR A 23 -28.73 7.32 -5.86
CA TYR A 23 -28.11 7.77 -4.62
C TYR A 23 -29.10 7.87 -3.44
N THR A 24 -30.36 8.21 -3.66
CA THR A 24 -31.35 8.30 -2.55
C THR A 24 -31.82 6.94 -2.05
N MET A 25 -31.80 5.89 -2.88
CA MET A 25 -32.17 4.53 -2.45
C MET A 25 -31.02 3.76 -1.77
N ASN A 26 -29.77 4.14 -2.03
CA ASN A 26 -28.58 3.44 -1.52
C ASN A 26 -27.91 4.09 -0.30
N ASN A 27 -28.45 5.21 0.21
CA ASN A 27 -27.88 5.96 1.34
C ASN A 27 -28.77 6.02 2.60
N GLU A 28 -29.55 4.97 2.84
CA GLU A 28 -30.10 4.70 4.18
C GLU A 28 -28.99 4.06 5.04
N SER A 29 -28.18 4.87 5.73
CA SER A 29 -27.51 4.51 6.99
C SER A 29 -26.80 5.72 7.62
N SER A 30 -27.58 6.45 8.43
CA SER A 30 -27.24 7.00 9.76
C SER A 30 -25.82 7.53 10.04
N LEU A 31 -25.76 8.86 10.23
CA LEU A 31 -24.81 9.58 11.09
C LEU A 31 -24.74 8.98 12.50
N THR A 32 -23.53 8.80 13.05
CA THR A 32 -23.28 8.97 14.49
C THR A 32 -21.81 9.36 14.78
N THR A 33 -21.69 10.54 15.39
CA THR A 33 -20.54 11.14 16.07
C THR A 33 -20.02 10.30 17.22
N SER A 34 -18.70 10.25 17.45
CA SER A 34 -18.09 10.14 18.79
C SER A 34 -16.61 10.54 18.79
N SER A 35 -16.29 11.51 19.64
CA SER A 35 -14.96 12.02 19.97
C SER A 35 -14.30 11.15 21.05
N GLN A 36 -12.97 11.00 21.05
CA GLN A 36 -12.24 10.74 22.29
C GLN A 36 -10.80 11.27 22.28
N THR A 37 -10.46 11.84 23.43
CA THR A 37 -9.30 12.63 23.82
C THR A 37 -8.15 11.82 24.40
N ASN A 38 -6.93 12.33 24.23
CA ASN A 38 -5.64 11.97 24.84
C ASN A 38 -5.68 11.75 26.37
N SER A 39 -4.74 10.93 26.89
CA SER A 39 -3.70 11.37 27.86
C SER A 39 -2.67 10.28 28.22
N THR A 40 -1.41 10.71 28.24
CA THR A 40 -0.16 10.06 28.70
C THR A 40 0.06 10.29 30.21
N SER A 41 0.73 9.37 30.91
CA SER A 41 1.49 9.66 32.15
C SER A 41 2.58 8.62 32.51
N ILE A 42 3.84 9.03 32.34
CA ILE A 42 5.06 8.92 33.20
C ILE A 42 5.19 7.94 34.39
N ALA A 43 6.37 7.30 34.51
CA ALA A 43 7.23 7.33 35.73
C ALA A 43 8.66 6.77 35.49
N THR A 44 9.65 7.47 36.05
CA THR A 44 11.11 7.24 36.05
C THR A 44 11.61 7.09 37.50
N THR A 45 12.68 6.30 37.74
CA THR A 45 13.82 6.46 38.72
C THR A 45 14.49 5.08 38.94
N SER A 46 15.72 4.78 38.48
CA SER A 46 17.10 5.13 38.90
C SER A 46 17.67 4.36 40.13
N GLY A 47 18.82 3.71 39.96
CA GLY A 47 19.69 3.21 41.05
C GLY A 47 20.92 2.39 40.56
N GLN A 48 22.08 3.05 40.45
CA GLN A 48 23.47 2.52 40.24
C GLN A 48 24.09 2.12 41.63
N PRO A 49 25.38 1.71 41.87
CA PRO A 49 26.59 1.74 41.01
C PRO A 49 27.74 0.68 41.20
N GLY A 50 28.78 0.80 40.33
CA GLY A 50 30.19 0.39 40.55
C GLY A 50 30.70 -0.79 39.71
N ASN A 51 31.93 -0.88 39.14
CA ASN A 51 33.16 -0.09 39.23
C ASN A 51 34.18 -0.59 38.15
N SER A 52 34.84 0.35 37.44
CA SER A 52 36.26 0.45 36.99
C SER A 52 37.06 -0.68 36.25
N SER A 53 37.60 -0.27 35.09
CA SER A 53 39.05 -0.26 34.69
C SER A 53 39.73 -1.38 33.87
N SER A 54 40.06 -1.02 32.61
CA SER A 54 41.43 -0.82 32.06
C SER A 54 41.89 -1.66 30.83
N THR A 55 42.26 -0.89 29.79
CA THR A 55 43.48 -0.89 28.94
C THR A 55 43.87 -1.98 27.93
N GLY A 56 44.24 -1.48 26.73
CA GLY A 56 45.27 -1.99 25.80
C GLY A 56 44.69 -2.79 24.62
N GLN A 57 45.07 -2.65 23.35
CA GLN A 57 46.23 -1.98 22.74
C GLN A 57 45.99 -1.91 21.22
N ALA A 58 46.54 -0.89 20.56
CA ALA A 58 46.50 -0.67 19.11
C ALA A 58 47.65 -1.35 18.36
N THR A 59 47.49 -1.55 17.04
CA THR A 59 48.47 -1.50 15.90
C THR A 59 47.85 -2.31 14.75
N GLY A 60 47.72 -1.91 13.48
CA GLY A 60 48.32 -0.83 12.70
C GLY A 60 48.99 -1.43 11.44
N ASN A 61 48.67 -0.86 10.26
CA ASN A 61 49.36 -0.90 8.95
C ASN A 61 49.02 -2.07 8.00
N GLN A 62 48.46 -1.88 6.79
CA GLN A 62 48.83 -1.15 5.54
C GLN A 62 48.89 -2.25 4.42
N ALA A 63 48.70 -2.08 3.12
CA ALA A 63 48.26 -1.04 2.19
C ALA A 63 48.23 -1.69 0.78
N GLY A 64 47.55 -1.07 -0.20
CA GLY A 64 47.80 -1.22 -1.65
C GLY A 64 46.74 -2.02 -2.43
N THR A 65 45.71 -1.43 -3.05
CA THR A 65 45.63 -0.76 -4.38
C THR A 65 46.02 -1.60 -5.60
N THR A 66 45.04 -1.93 -6.45
CA THR A 66 44.85 -1.45 -7.86
C THR A 66 44.16 -2.51 -8.73
N GLY A 67 43.15 -2.11 -9.51
CA GLY A 67 43.02 -2.59 -10.90
C GLY A 67 41.79 -3.38 -11.32
N ASN A 68 40.70 -2.65 -11.60
CA ASN A 68 39.84 -2.72 -12.79
C ASN A 68 39.11 -4.01 -13.28
N SER A 69 37.83 -3.75 -13.61
CA SER A 69 37.02 -4.30 -14.70
C SER A 69 36.34 -5.66 -14.48
N ALA A 70 35.02 -5.64 -14.21
CA ALA A 70 34.02 -6.21 -15.12
C ALA A 70 32.59 -5.95 -14.61
N GLN A 71 31.92 -5.09 -15.35
CA GLN A 71 30.48 -5.04 -15.58
C GLN A 71 29.76 -6.40 -15.41
N SER A 72 28.78 -6.46 -14.51
CA SER A 72 27.64 -7.36 -14.65
C SER A 72 26.37 -6.63 -14.28
N GLN A 73 25.91 -5.90 -15.29
CA GLN A 73 24.52 -5.56 -15.53
C GLN A 73 23.73 -6.86 -15.62
N SER A 74 23.00 -7.23 -14.56
CA SER A 74 21.99 -8.28 -14.64
C SER A 74 20.68 -7.64 -15.12
N THR A 75 20.62 -7.33 -16.41
CA THR A 75 19.35 -7.19 -17.12
C THR A 75 18.93 -8.60 -17.53
N GLY A 76 18.41 -9.35 -16.56
CA GLY A 76 17.75 -10.62 -16.80
C GLY A 76 16.27 -10.38 -17.05
N SER A 77 15.92 -9.92 -18.26
CA SER A 77 14.55 -10.06 -18.77
C SER A 77 14.34 -11.55 -19.08
N SER A 78 14.10 -12.31 -18.02
CA SER A 78 13.76 -13.72 -18.09
C SER A 78 12.25 -13.83 -18.07
N THR A 79 11.65 -13.96 -19.26
CA THR A 79 10.40 -14.70 -19.48
C THR A 79 10.60 -16.18 -19.10
N GLY A 80 10.93 -16.42 -17.84
CA GLY A 80 10.92 -17.72 -17.20
C GLY A 80 9.60 -17.84 -16.44
N THR A 81 8.76 -18.78 -16.84
CA THR A 81 7.65 -19.27 -16.03
C THR A 81 8.13 -19.44 -14.59
N PRO A 82 7.46 -18.90 -13.55
CA PRO A 82 7.95 -18.96 -12.18
C PRO A 82 8.04 -20.43 -11.75
N THR A 83 9.26 -20.97 -11.73
CA THR A 83 9.53 -22.37 -11.41
C THR A 83 9.60 -22.64 -9.91
N THR A 84 9.56 -21.60 -9.08
CA THR A 84 9.29 -21.75 -7.65
C THR A 84 8.28 -20.71 -7.16
N THR A 85 7.55 -21.06 -6.11
CA THR A 85 6.47 -20.22 -5.61
C THR A 85 6.99 -19.00 -4.86
N THR A 86 8.19 -19.10 -4.30
CA THR A 86 8.94 -17.94 -3.75
C THR A 86 9.23 -16.92 -4.85
N ASP A 87 9.64 -17.35 -6.05
CA ASP A 87 9.92 -16.44 -7.15
C ASP A 87 8.66 -15.67 -7.60
N TRP A 88 7.49 -16.29 -7.50
CA TRP A 88 6.22 -15.62 -7.79
C TRP A 88 5.94 -14.47 -6.82
N PHE A 89 6.13 -14.66 -5.51
CA PHE A 89 5.92 -13.61 -4.50
C PHE A 89 6.91 -12.46 -4.68
N VAL A 90 8.20 -12.76 -4.92
CA VAL A 90 9.23 -11.76 -5.20
C VAL A 90 8.90 -10.96 -6.46
N ASN A 91 8.51 -11.64 -7.54
CA ASN A 91 8.11 -11.00 -8.78
C ASN A 91 6.85 -10.13 -8.60
N MET A 92 5.84 -10.64 -7.89
CA MET A 92 4.61 -9.89 -7.62
C MET A 92 4.89 -8.65 -6.77
N GLN A 93 5.71 -8.76 -5.73
CA GLN A 93 6.14 -7.61 -4.92
C GLN A 93 6.88 -6.59 -5.78
N THR A 94 7.82 -7.05 -6.63
CA THR A 94 8.59 -6.16 -7.51
C THR A 94 7.68 -5.45 -8.51
N GLN A 95 6.69 -6.15 -9.07
CA GLN A 95 5.71 -5.56 -9.97
C GLN A 95 4.86 -4.51 -9.25
N LEU A 96 4.43 -4.79 -8.02
CA LEU A 96 3.65 -3.87 -7.20
C LEU A 96 4.47 -2.61 -6.86
N ASP A 97 5.71 -2.77 -6.40
CA ASP A 97 6.62 -1.67 -6.10
C ASP A 97 6.90 -0.81 -7.34
N THR A 98 7.10 -1.47 -8.49
CA THR A 98 7.29 -0.79 -9.78
C THR A 98 6.04 -0.01 -10.19
N GLN A 99 4.85 -0.58 -10.01
CA GLN A 99 3.59 0.09 -10.31
C GLN A 99 3.37 1.30 -9.40
N MET A 100 3.64 1.15 -8.10
CA MET A 100 3.52 2.24 -7.13
C MET A 100 4.49 3.37 -7.43
N THR A 101 5.75 3.03 -7.76
CA THR A 101 6.77 4.01 -8.15
C THR A 101 6.33 4.78 -9.40
N GLN A 102 5.83 4.08 -10.43
CA GLN A 102 5.33 4.75 -11.65
C GLN A 102 4.15 5.68 -11.38
N GLN A 103 3.23 5.30 -10.48
CA GLN A 103 2.12 6.18 -10.09
C GLN A 103 2.63 7.42 -9.37
N ILE A 104 3.52 7.25 -8.38
CA ILE A 104 4.16 8.36 -7.66
C ILE A 104 4.90 9.30 -8.62
N ASP A 105 5.66 8.75 -9.56
CA ASP A 105 6.38 9.53 -10.57
C ASP A 105 5.43 10.31 -11.47
N THR A 106 4.32 9.68 -11.89
CA THR A 106 3.30 10.32 -12.72
C THR A 106 2.66 11.50 -11.99
N GLU A 107 2.23 11.32 -10.74
CA GLU A 107 1.65 12.41 -9.94
C GLU A 107 2.69 13.51 -9.68
N THR A 108 3.95 13.14 -9.40
CA THR A 108 5.05 14.10 -9.21
C THR A 108 5.33 14.91 -10.48
N GLN A 109 5.23 14.30 -11.65
CA GLN A 109 5.34 15.00 -12.93
C GLN A 109 4.19 15.99 -13.16
N ILE A 110 2.96 15.64 -12.77
CA ILE A 110 1.81 16.55 -12.85
C ILE A 110 2.03 17.75 -11.92
N ILE A 111 2.47 17.52 -10.68
CA ILE A 111 2.79 18.57 -9.70
C ILE A 111 3.91 19.49 -10.21
N SER A 112 4.92 18.91 -10.86
CA SER A 112 6.07 19.65 -11.41
C SER A 112 5.75 20.36 -12.75
N ASN A 113 4.58 20.10 -13.33
CA ASN A 113 4.19 20.69 -14.61
C ASN A 113 3.64 22.11 -14.42
N ASN A 114 4.40 23.10 -14.87
CA ASN A 114 4.03 24.52 -14.79
C ASN A 114 2.75 24.89 -15.59
N ASN A 115 2.25 24.01 -16.46
CA ASN A 115 1.02 24.23 -17.23
C ASN A 115 -0.20 23.49 -16.65
N ALA A 116 -0.04 22.73 -15.56
CA ALA A 116 -1.15 22.07 -14.91
C ALA A 116 -2.09 23.09 -14.24
N SER A 117 -3.40 22.83 -14.30
CA SER A 117 -4.38 23.65 -13.61
C SER A 117 -4.30 23.47 -12.09
N ALA A 118 -4.76 24.45 -11.31
CA ALA A 118 -4.79 24.36 -9.86
C ALA A 118 -5.56 23.13 -9.34
N THR A 119 -6.64 22.73 -10.02
CA THR A 119 -7.40 21.51 -9.69
C THR A 119 -6.57 20.24 -9.94
N GLN A 120 -5.82 20.19 -11.04
CA GLN A 120 -4.95 19.03 -11.33
C GLN A 120 -3.80 18.93 -10.33
N LEU A 121 -3.21 20.06 -9.92
CA LEU A 121 -2.19 20.09 -8.87
C LEU A 121 -2.74 19.55 -7.55
N SER A 122 -3.88 20.07 -7.09
CA SER A 122 -4.51 19.61 -5.85
C SER A 122 -4.86 18.12 -5.90
N GLN A 123 -5.41 17.64 -7.01
CA GLN A 123 -5.74 16.21 -7.17
C GLN A 123 -4.47 15.33 -7.15
N ALA A 124 -3.40 15.78 -7.79
CA ALA A 124 -2.13 15.04 -7.81
C ALA A 124 -1.46 15.02 -6.43
N GLU A 125 -1.51 16.12 -5.67
CA GLU A 125 -1.04 16.17 -4.29
C GLU A 125 -1.83 15.24 -3.37
N ASP A 126 -3.16 15.24 -3.48
CA ASP A 126 -4.03 14.34 -2.72
C ASP A 126 -3.76 12.88 -3.08
N LYS A 127 -3.60 12.58 -4.37
CA LYS A 127 -3.25 11.23 -4.86
C LYS A 127 -1.89 10.79 -4.37
N LEU A 128 -0.89 11.66 -4.40
CA LEU A 128 0.45 11.37 -3.89
C LEU A 128 0.42 11.05 -2.39
N ARG A 129 -0.28 11.86 -1.58
CA ARG A 129 -0.47 11.55 -0.15
C ARG A 129 -1.19 10.23 0.05
N GLN A 130 -2.25 9.96 -0.72
CA GLN A 130 -3.00 8.72 -0.65
C GLN A 130 -2.10 7.51 -0.95
N LEU A 131 -1.25 7.58 -1.98
CA LEU A 131 -0.33 6.51 -2.34
C LEU A 131 0.73 6.27 -1.26
N GLN A 132 1.27 7.33 -0.66
CA GLN A 132 2.25 7.23 0.44
C GLN A 132 1.62 6.62 1.70
N THR A 133 0.43 7.08 2.07
CA THR A 133 -0.32 6.51 3.20
C THR A 133 -0.63 5.03 2.94
N LEU A 134 -1.16 4.71 1.76
CA LEU A 134 -1.46 3.33 1.36
C LEU A 134 -0.21 2.44 1.42
N GLN A 135 0.96 2.94 1.00
CA GLN A 135 2.21 2.17 1.07
C GLN A 135 2.58 1.81 2.51
N GLY A 136 2.44 2.76 3.45
CA GLY A 136 2.66 2.51 4.87
C GLY A 136 1.68 1.50 5.45
N GLU A 137 0.38 1.67 5.16
CA GLU A 137 -0.68 0.74 5.61
C GLU A 137 -0.46 -0.67 5.05
N LEU A 138 -0.09 -0.82 3.77
CA LEU A 138 0.23 -2.14 3.19
C LEU A 138 1.45 -2.78 3.86
N ALA A 139 2.48 -2.00 4.20
CA ALA A 139 3.66 -2.50 4.89
C ALA A 139 3.31 -2.99 6.30
N ASN A 140 2.52 -2.22 7.05
CA ASN A 140 2.04 -2.58 8.38
C ASN A 140 1.15 -3.83 8.33
N ALA A 141 0.20 -3.88 7.40
CA ALA A 141 -0.68 -5.03 7.20
C ALA A 141 0.15 -6.27 6.88
N LYS A 142 1.17 -6.17 6.02
CA LYS A 142 2.09 -7.26 5.71
C LYS A 142 2.81 -7.75 6.96
N GLU A 143 3.38 -6.86 7.77
CA GLU A 143 4.08 -7.23 9.00
C GLU A 143 3.15 -7.96 9.98
N MET A 144 1.92 -7.46 10.14
CA MET A 144 0.89 -8.10 10.99
C MET A 144 0.51 -9.49 10.48
N ILE A 145 0.47 -9.71 9.16
CA ILE A 145 0.23 -11.03 8.57
C ILE A 145 1.43 -11.96 8.80
N LEU A 146 2.66 -11.48 8.63
CA LEU A 146 3.86 -12.27 8.91
C LEU A 146 3.94 -12.66 10.39
N ALA A 147 3.54 -11.77 11.30
CA ALA A 147 3.45 -12.03 12.73
C ALA A 147 2.44 -13.14 13.10
N GLN A 148 1.43 -13.40 12.27
CA GLN A 148 0.51 -14.55 12.44
C GLN A 148 1.17 -15.90 12.10
N GLY A 149 2.42 -15.91 11.63
CA GLY A 149 3.21 -17.12 11.35
C GLY A 149 3.27 -17.51 9.88
N TYR A 150 2.81 -16.66 8.97
CA TYR A 150 2.93 -16.90 7.53
C TYR A 150 4.33 -16.58 7.02
N LYS A 151 4.83 -17.40 6.08
CA LYS A 151 6.20 -17.28 5.56
C LYS A 151 6.37 -16.11 4.60
N ASP A 152 5.36 -15.83 3.80
CA ASP A 152 5.37 -14.75 2.82
C ASP A 152 3.94 -14.29 2.55
N CYS A 153 3.78 -13.00 2.24
CA CYS A 153 2.51 -12.38 1.95
C CYS A 153 2.70 -11.18 1.02
N VAL A 154 1.81 -11.06 0.03
CA VAL A 154 1.72 -9.91 -0.86
C VAL A 154 0.28 -9.43 -0.92
N ILE A 155 0.08 -8.15 -0.62
CA ILE A 155 -1.23 -7.50 -0.64
C ILE A 155 -1.29 -6.66 -1.92
N VAL A 156 -2.26 -6.98 -2.77
CA VAL A 156 -2.47 -6.31 -4.06
C VAL A 156 -3.76 -5.49 -3.98
N PRO A 157 -3.67 -4.16 -3.85
CA PRO A 157 -4.82 -3.30 -4.03
C PRO A 157 -5.22 -3.30 -5.51
N SER A 158 -6.53 -3.37 -5.76
CA SER A 158 -7.08 -3.22 -7.09
C SER A 158 -6.95 -1.76 -7.56
N SER A 159 -6.79 -1.54 -8.87
CA SER A 159 -6.56 -0.22 -9.46
C SER A 159 -7.72 0.77 -9.24
N ASP A 160 -8.91 0.25 -8.94
CA ASP A 160 -10.11 0.99 -8.61
C ASP A 160 -10.23 1.34 -7.11
N GLY A 161 -9.31 0.86 -6.27
CA GLY A 161 -9.27 1.11 -4.82
C GLY A 161 -10.42 0.45 -4.03
N GLY A 162 -11.33 -0.24 -4.71
CA GLY A 162 -12.54 -0.81 -4.10
C GLY A 162 -12.36 -2.25 -3.60
N LYS A 163 -11.28 -2.93 -4.00
CA LYS A 163 -11.00 -4.32 -3.61
C LYS A 163 -9.51 -4.52 -3.35
N VAL A 164 -9.20 -5.43 -2.43
CA VAL A 164 -7.82 -5.82 -2.11
C VAL A 164 -7.74 -7.33 -2.12
N ILE A 165 -6.72 -7.87 -2.80
CA ILE A 165 -6.46 -9.30 -2.83
C ILE A 165 -5.19 -9.56 -2.03
N VAL A 166 -5.29 -10.40 -1.01
CA VAL A 166 -4.20 -10.79 -0.13
C VAL A 166 -3.74 -12.18 -0.53
N TYR A 167 -2.52 -12.29 -1.02
CA TYR A 167 -1.88 -13.55 -1.36
C TYR A 167 -0.98 -14.00 -0.22
N VAL A 168 -1.22 -15.20 0.30
CA VAL A 168 -0.45 -15.75 1.42
C VAL A 168 0.22 -17.05 1.03
N LYS A 169 1.49 -17.20 1.40
CA LYS A 169 2.25 -18.44 1.19
C LYS A 169 1.85 -19.49 2.23
N ALA A 170 0.95 -20.37 1.84
CA ALA A 170 0.44 -21.44 2.70
C ALA A 170 -0.13 -22.60 1.86
N SER A 171 0.06 -23.84 2.34
CA SER A 171 -0.56 -25.01 1.70
C SER A 171 -2.07 -25.09 1.96
N LYS A 172 -2.54 -24.54 3.09
CA LYS A 172 -3.94 -24.49 3.49
C LYS A 172 -4.18 -23.33 4.44
N ILE A 173 -5.39 -22.79 4.41
CA ILE A 173 -5.86 -21.79 5.37
C ILE A 173 -7.21 -22.21 5.93
N SER A 174 -7.42 -22.02 7.23
CA SER A 174 -8.73 -22.24 7.86
C SER A 174 -9.62 -21.01 7.66
N ASN A 175 -10.94 -21.19 7.68
CA ASN A 175 -11.88 -20.05 7.59
C ASN A 175 -11.63 -19.03 8.71
N SER A 176 -11.32 -19.49 9.93
CA SER A 176 -11.00 -18.60 11.05
C SER A 176 -9.74 -17.76 10.78
N SER A 177 -8.70 -18.37 10.23
CA SER A 177 -7.45 -17.67 9.89
C SER A 177 -7.68 -16.68 8.75
N ALA A 178 -8.50 -17.05 7.75
CA ALA A 178 -8.87 -16.14 6.68
C ALA A 178 -9.63 -14.92 7.21
N VAL A 179 -10.60 -15.10 8.10
CA VAL A 179 -11.32 -13.98 8.72
C VAL A 179 -10.39 -13.10 9.54
N ALA A 180 -9.44 -13.68 10.29
CA ALA A 180 -8.46 -12.91 11.06
C ALA A 180 -7.59 -12.04 10.15
N LEU A 181 -7.09 -12.59 9.04
CA LEU A 181 -6.34 -11.84 8.03
C LEU A 181 -7.18 -10.76 7.35
N MET A 182 -8.44 -11.05 7.02
CA MET A 182 -9.37 -10.05 6.48
C MET A 182 -9.53 -8.88 7.43
N ASN A 183 -9.69 -9.15 8.73
CA ASN A 183 -9.81 -8.12 9.76
C ASN A 183 -8.55 -7.26 9.85
N ILE A 184 -7.36 -7.86 9.90
CA ILE A 184 -6.08 -7.13 9.94
C ILE A 184 -5.98 -6.16 8.75
N VAL A 185 -6.21 -6.67 7.54
CA VAL A 185 -6.09 -5.89 6.31
C VAL A 185 -7.16 -4.81 6.22
N SER A 186 -8.40 -5.13 6.64
CA SER A 186 -9.50 -4.17 6.65
C SER A 186 -9.28 -3.03 7.66
N GLN A 187 -8.69 -3.33 8.81
CA GLN A 187 -8.42 -2.37 9.87
C GLN A 187 -7.26 -1.45 9.49
N GLU A 188 -6.20 -2.00 8.90
CA GLU A 188 -5.02 -1.23 8.52
C GLU A 188 -5.27 -0.34 7.29
N LEU A 189 -6.00 -0.85 6.28
CA LEU A 189 -6.33 -0.10 5.05
C LEU A 189 -7.63 0.71 5.18
N ASN A 190 -8.19 0.76 6.38
CA ASN A 190 -9.40 1.51 6.71
C ASN A 190 -10.58 1.25 5.75
N MET A 191 -10.74 -0.01 5.32
CA MET A 191 -11.70 -0.45 4.30
C MET A 191 -12.62 -1.56 4.81
N SER A 192 -13.75 -1.80 4.15
CA SER A 192 -14.65 -2.89 4.56
C SER A 192 -14.04 -4.27 4.31
N ALA A 193 -14.14 -5.18 5.29
CA ALA A 193 -13.68 -6.56 5.15
C ALA A 193 -14.30 -7.32 3.95
N SER A 194 -15.50 -6.93 3.50
CA SER A 194 -16.16 -7.45 2.30
C SER A 194 -15.39 -7.20 1.00
N ASN A 195 -14.49 -6.21 1.01
CA ASN A 195 -13.65 -5.84 -0.12
C ASN A 195 -12.29 -6.54 -0.09
N VAL A 196 -11.99 -7.29 0.97
CA VAL A 196 -10.75 -8.03 1.13
C VAL A 196 -10.98 -9.50 0.72
N VAL A 197 -10.22 -9.95 -0.27
CA VAL A 197 -10.25 -11.34 -0.75
C VAL A 197 -8.93 -12.01 -0.42
N ILE A 198 -8.98 -13.18 0.21
CA ILE A 198 -7.78 -13.95 0.53
C ILE A 198 -7.60 -15.07 -0.47
N GLN A 199 -6.38 -15.18 -1.00
CA GLN A 199 -5.97 -16.25 -1.88
C GLN A 199 -4.71 -16.92 -1.34
N ILE A 200 -4.68 -18.24 -1.41
CA ILE A 200 -3.48 -19.01 -1.07
C ILE A 200 -2.66 -19.26 -2.33
N LYS A 201 -1.35 -19.18 -2.17
CA LYS A 201 -0.39 -19.73 -3.11
C LYS A 201 0.51 -20.69 -2.34
N ALA A 202 0.57 -21.94 -2.79
CA ALA A 202 1.64 -22.85 -2.38
C ALA A 202 2.98 -22.27 -2.83
#